data_AF-A0A485CXG0-F1
#
_entry.id   AF-A0A485CXG0-F1
#
_cell.length_a   1.000
_cell.length_b   1.000
_cell.length_c   1.000
_cell.angle_alpha   90.00
_cell.angle_beta   90.00
_cell.angle_gamma   90.00
#
_symmetry.space_group_name_H-M   'P 1'
#
loop_
_entity.id
_entity.type
_entity.pdbx_description
1 polymer ?
#
loop_
_entity_poly.entity_id
_entity_poly.type
_entity_poly.pdbx_seq_one_letter_code
_entity_poly.pdbx_strand_id
1 'polypeptide(L)'
;MKDDQPETAVMLPEQAPIPTPANAQPLNWNGDHGENDLDNQSLSKSGRIVTLCGLLLLVAWGWASFSTLDEVSTGTGKVIPSSREQVLQSLDGGILVALNVREGQRVEAGEVVARLDPTRSESNVGESVARYQAALAASARLSAEVNELPLTFPPELKNAPQLVASETRLYNLRRSQFTDSKARVADSLSAVNRELEITRRLAKTGAASSVEVLRLERQRSDLQLKILDLRSQYLVQAREELAKATAEAASLAEIIRGRTDSVTRMTVRSPVKGIVKKIKVNTLGRGDTSQRRIDGDRATG
;
A
#
# COMPACT_ATOMS: atom_id res chain seq x y z
N MET A 1 -15.21 46.12 0.16
CA MET A 1 -16.26 46.60 -0.76
C MET A 1 -17.32 45.53 -0.84
N LYS A 2 -18.54 45.84 -0.42
CA LYS A 2 -19.70 44.96 -0.60
C LYS A 2 -20.60 45.72 -1.56
N ASP A 3 -20.57 45.32 -2.82
CA ASP A 3 -21.34 45.94 -3.89
C ASP A 3 -22.77 45.41 -3.93
N ASP A 4 -23.63 46.38 -4.24
CA ASP A 4 -25.07 46.38 -4.46
C ASP A 4 -25.53 45.46 -5.61
N GLN A 5 -26.64 44.74 -5.36
CA GLN A 5 -27.86 44.60 -6.18
C GLN A 5 -27.77 44.03 -7.64
N PRO A 6 -28.89 43.61 -8.29
CA PRO A 6 -30.25 43.35 -7.80
C PRO A 6 -30.84 41.98 -8.24
N GLU A 7 -31.96 41.64 -7.61
CA GLU A 7 -32.93 40.61 -8.01
C GLU A 7 -33.47 40.81 -9.45
N THR A 8 -33.83 39.70 -10.11
CA THR A 8 -34.89 39.69 -11.12
C THR A 8 -35.88 38.55 -10.85
N ALA A 9 -37.09 38.97 -10.49
CA ALA A 9 -38.29 38.17 -10.28
C ALA A 9 -38.98 37.82 -11.60
N VAL A 10 -39.63 36.65 -11.64
CA VAL A 10 -40.73 36.29 -12.57
C VAL A 10 -41.64 35.32 -11.79
N MET A 11 -42.75 35.80 -11.20
CA MET A 11 -44.12 35.89 -11.75
C MET A 11 -44.86 34.53 -11.82
N LEU A 12 -45.79 34.25 -10.88
CA LEU A 12 -47.27 34.45 -10.91
C LEU A 12 -48.00 33.12 -11.28
N PRO A 13 -49.33 32.90 -11.09
CA PRO A 13 -50.44 33.80 -10.67
C PRO A 13 -51.34 33.24 -9.51
N GLU A 14 -51.96 34.05 -8.66
CA GLU A 14 -53.26 34.77 -8.75
C GLU A 14 -54.54 33.94 -8.46
N GLN A 15 -55.20 34.25 -7.33
CA GLN A 15 -56.66 34.09 -7.14
C GLN A 15 -57.22 35.20 -6.22
N ALA A 16 -58.04 36.07 -6.84
CA ALA A 16 -59.25 36.82 -6.42
C ALA A 16 -59.46 37.42 -4.99
N PRO A 17 -60.21 38.54 -4.88
CA PRO A 17 -60.09 39.52 -3.79
C PRO A 17 -61.10 39.34 -2.64
N ILE A 18 -60.76 39.86 -1.45
CA ILE A 18 -61.70 40.03 -0.33
C ILE A 18 -62.12 41.51 -0.25
N PRO A 19 -63.42 41.84 -0.28
CA PRO A 19 -63.89 43.23 -0.24
C PRO A 19 -63.91 43.81 1.18
N THR A 20 -63.32 45.00 1.29
CA THR A 20 -63.43 45.93 2.41
C THR A 20 -64.69 46.80 2.28
N PRO A 21 -65.54 46.86 3.31
CA PRO A 21 -66.20 48.10 3.72
C PRO A 21 -65.50 48.63 4.98
N ALA A 22 -65.24 49.94 5.13
CA ALA A 22 -65.99 51.03 4.55
C ALA A 22 -66.36 52.11 5.57
N ASN A 23 -66.02 51.99 6.87
CA ASN A 23 -66.49 52.93 7.90
C ASN A 23 -66.11 52.47 9.32
N ALA A 24 -65.05 53.07 9.88
CA ALA A 24 -64.83 53.09 11.31
C ALA A 24 -65.49 54.34 11.92
N GLN A 25 -66.34 54.18 12.94
CA GLN A 25 -66.79 55.25 13.82
C GLN A 25 -66.61 54.81 15.27
N PRO A 26 -65.98 55.63 16.15
CA PRO A 26 -65.93 55.37 17.58
C PRO A 26 -67.15 56.00 18.27
N LEU A 27 -68.08 55.19 18.78
CA LEU A 27 -69.37 55.66 19.33
C LEU A 27 -69.65 54.95 20.68
N ASN A 28 -69.48 55.64 21.81
CA ASN A 28 -70.46 56.44 22.59
C ASN A 28 -71.28 55.60 23.59
N TRP A 29 -71.03 55.83 24.88
CA TRP A 29 -71.61 55.14 26.05
C TRP A 29 -72.85 55.86 26.62
N ASN A 30 -73.80 56.25 25.78
CA ASN A 30 -75.03 56.91 26.24
C ASN A 30 -76.24 56.58 25.36
N GLY A 31 -77.35 56.20 26.00
CA GLY A 31 -78.67 56.05 25.39
C GLY A 31 -79.29 54.71 25.75
N ASP A 32 -79.81 54.56 26.96
CA ASP A 32 -81.20 54.89 27.32
C ASP A 32 -82.14 53.71 27.09
N HIS A 33 -83.01 53.59 28.08
CA HIS A 33 -83.86 52.51 28.46
C HIS A 33 -84.89 52.14 27.38
N GLY A 34 -85.10 50.85 27.24
CA GLY A 34 -86.15 50.27 26.41
C GLY A 34 -86.56 48.95 27.02
N GLU A 35 -87.32 49.04 28.11
CA GLU A 35 -88.16 48.00 28.68
C GLU A 35 -88.79 47.09 27.60
N ASN A 36 -88.82 45.79 27.86
CA ASN A 36 -90.07 45.12 28.23
C ASN A 36 -89.78 43.66 28.61
N ASP A 37 -90.20 43.36 29.85
CA ASP A 37 -90.89 42.14 30.25
C ASP A 37 -90.21 40.79 29.99
N LEU A 38 -89.91 40.08 31.08
CA LEU A 38 -90.85 39.08 31.62
C LEU A 38 -90.21 38.34 32.81
N ASP A 39 -90.89 38.47 33.95
CA ASP A 39 -91.12 37.45 34.96
C ASP A 39 -89.95 36.71 35.63
N ASN A 40 -89.69 37.22 36.83
CA ASN A 40 -89.30 36.47 38.02
C ASN A 40 -90.03 35.10 38.16
N GLN A 41 -89.33 33.99 37.89
CA GLN A 41 -89.73 32.66 38.35
C GLN A 41 -88.56 31.82 38.92
N SER A 42 -88.52 31.80 40.25
CA SER A 42 -88.20 30.63 41.10
C SER A 42 -86.75 30.09 41.15
N LEU A 43 -86.03 30.55 42.16
CA LEU A 43 -84.79 29.98 42.72
C LEU A 43 -85.02 28.63 43.44
N SER A 44 -85.45 27.58 42.72
CA SER A 44 -85.61 26.24 43.33
C SER A 44 -85.16 25.05 42.46
N LYS A 45 -84.58 25.26 41.27
CA LYS A 45 -84.08 24.17 40.40
C LYS A 45 -82.55 24.13 40.21
N SER A 46 -81.81 25.14 40.68
CA SER A 46 -80.35 25.23 40.52
C SER A 46 -79.56 24.34 41.49
N GLY A 47 -80.10 24.04 42.67
CA GLY A 47 -79.43 23.14 43.64
C GLY A 47 -79.25 21.71 43.12
N ARG A 48 -80.19 21.22 42.30
CA ARG A 48 -80.11 19.88 41.69
C ARG A 48 -79.01 19.77 40.65
N ILE A 49 -78.71 20.86 39.94
CA ILE A 49 -77.64 20.89 38.94
C ILE A 49 -76.27 20.89 39.65
N VAL A 50 -76.14 21.66 40.75
CA VAL A 50 -74.90 21.69 41.54
C VAL A 50 -74.63 20.35 42.22
N THR A 51 -75.65 19.70 42.80
CA THR A 51 -75.48 18.37 43.40
C THR A 51 -75.18 17.29 42.37
N LEU A 52 -75.76 17.39 41.17
CA LEU A 52 -75.52 16.44 40.08
C LEU A 52 -74.11 16.62 39.49
N CYS A 53 -73.63 17.85 39.34
CA CYS A 53 -72.23 18.13 38.98
C CYS A 53 -71.25 17.67 40.06
N GLY A 54 -71.56 17.88 41.34
CA GLY A 54 -70.75 17.41 42.46
C GLY A 54 -70.67 15.89 42.52
N LEU A 55 -71.79 15.19 42.29
CA LEU A 55 -71.82 13.73 42.25
C LEU A 55 -71.06 13.17 41.04
N LEU A 56 -71.15 13.82 39.87
CA LEU A 56 -70.40 13.44 38.68
C LEU A 56 -68.88 13.62 38.88
N LEU A 57 -68.46 14.68 39.57
CA LEU A 57 -67.07 14.88 39.96
C LEU A 57 -66.58 13.80 40.94
N LEU A 58 -67.39 13.42 41.92
CA LEU A 58 -67.03 12.33 42.85
C LEU A 58 -66.92 10.97 42.15
N VAL A 59 -67.82 10.69 41.20
CA VAL A 59 -67.75 9.48 40.37
C VAL A 59 -66.52 9.51 39.47
N ALA A 60 -66.20 10.64 38.84
CA ALA A 60 -65.00 10.81 38.02
C ALA A 60 -63.72 10.67 38.85
N TRP A 61 -63.71 11.18 40.09
CA TRP A 61 -62.57 11.05 41.00
C TRP A 61 -62.36 9.58 41.43
N GLY A 62 -63.46 8.88 41.76
CA GLY A 62 -63.41 7.44 42.05
C GLY A 62 -62.89 6.64 40.85
N TRP A 63 -63.37 6.94 39.65
CA TRP A 63 -62.93 6.28 38.42
C TRP A 63 -61.46 6.57 38.10
N ALA A 64 -61.01 7.82 38.25
CA ALA A 64 -59.61 8.19 38.07
C ALA A 64 -58.67 7.50 39.08
N SER A 65 -59.14 7.23 40.32
CA SER A 65 -58.34 6.53 41.32
C SER A 65 -58.11 5.04 41.01
N PHE A 66 -59.00 4.43 40.21
CA PHE A 66 -58.90 3.03 39.82
C PHE A 66 -58.41 2.81 38.38
N SER A 67 -58.31 3.87 37.57
CA SER A 67 -57.89 3.77 36.18
C SER A 67 -56.37 3.75 36.06
N THR A 68 -55.80 2.59 35.73
CA THR A 68 -54.39 2.45 35.37
C THR A 68 -54.19 2.95 33.94
N LEU A 69 -53.40 4.02 33.77
CA LEU A 69 -53.05 4.58 32.47
C LEU A 69 -51.82 3.83 31.92
N ASP A 70 -52.02 2.87 31.03
CA ASP A 70 -50.93 2.16 30.37
C ASP A 70 -50.31 3.01 29.26
N GLU A 71 -49.15 3.62 29.56
CA GLU A 71 -48.34 4.35 28.59
C GLU A 71 -47.41 3.37 27.85
N VAL A 72 -47.77 2.98 26.62
CA VAL A 72 -46.87 2.21 25.75
C VAL A 72 -46.00 3.18 24.96
N SER A 73 -44.77 3.40 25.45
CA SER A 73 -43.74 4.11 24.70
C SER A 73 -43.16 3.20 23.61
N THR A 74 -43.57 3.40 22.36
CA THR A 74 -42.91 2.77 21.21
C THR A 74 -41.65 3.55 20.85
N GLY A 75 -40.51 3.12 21.38
CA GLY A 75 -39.20 3.58 20.92
C GLY A 75 -38.75 2.81 19.68
N THR A 76 -38.35 3.51 18.61
CA THR A 76 -37.75 2.88 17.44
C THR A 76 -36.33 2.39 17.78
N GLY A 77 -36.22 1.13 18.20
CA GLY A 77 -34.92 0.47 18.38
C GLY A 77 -34.27 0.19 17.02
N LYS A 78 -33.26 0.98 16.64
CA LYS A 78 -32.42 0.66 15.47
C LYS A 78 -31.32 -0.30 15.89
N VAL A 79 -31.40 -1.56 15.44
CA VAL A 79 -30.29 -2.51 15.61
C VAL A 79 -29.13 -2.06 14.73
N ILE A 80 -28.15 -1.41 15.33
CA ILE A 80 -26.89 -1.09 14.67
C ILE A 80 -25.93 -2.25 14.99
N PRO A 81 -25.41 -2.96 13.98
CA PRO A 81 -24.41 -3.99 14.23
C PRO A 81 -23.22 -3.36 14.96
N SER A 82 -22.81 -3.96 16.07
CA SER A 82 -21.66 -3.49 16.86
C SER A 82 -20.33 -3.65 16.11
N SER A 83 -20.28 -4.54 15.11
CA SER A 83 -19.09 -4.77 14.28
C SER A 83 -19.00 -3.78 13.11
N ARG A 84 -17.85 -3.11 12.98
CA ARG A 84 -17.53 -2.23 11.85
C ARG A 84 -17.44 -3.04 10.55
N GLU A 85 -18.18 -2.63 9.51
CA GLU A 85 -18.03 -3.20 8.17
C GLU A 85 -16.60 -2.94 7.65
N GLN A 86 -15.93 -4.00 7.21
CA GLN A 86 -14.57 -3.93 6.67
C GLN A 86 -14.59 -4.22 5.17
N VAL A 87 -14.01 -3.32 4.38
CA VAL A 87 -13.88 -3.50 2.93
C VAL A 87 -12.53 -4.14 2.65
N LEU A 88 -12.57 -5.37 2.10
CA LEU A 88 -11.37 -6.08 1.69
C LEU A 88 -11.12 -5.82 0.21
N GLN A 89 -10.08 -5.03 -0.09
CA GLN A 89 -9.67 -4.68 -1.45
C GLN A 89 -8.25 -5.18 -1.70
N SER A 90 -7.99 -5.73 -2.88
CA SER A 90 -6.63 -6.06 -3.30
C SER A 90 -5.84 -4.78 -3.57
N LEU A 91 -4.67 -4.64 -2.93
CA LEU A 91 -3.79 -3.48 -3.05
C LEU A 91 -2.84 -3.59 -4.25
N ASP A 92 -2.45 -4.80 -4.66
CA ASP A 92 -1.50 -5.02 -5.76
C ASP A 92 -2.17 -5.12 -7.14
N GLY A 93 -3.51 -5.25 -7.19
CA GLY A 93 -4.24 -5.53 -8.43
C GLY A 93 -3.86 -6.87 -9.06
N GLY A 94 -4.55 -7.27 -10.12
CA GLY A 94 -4.30 -8.54 -10.81
C GLY A 94 -5.57 -9.23 -11.26
N ILE A 95 -5.41 -10.33 -11.99
CA ILE A 95 -6.54 -11.13 -12.51
C ILE A 95 -6.99 -12.09 -11.41
N LEU A 96 -8.29 -12.12 -11.12
CA LEU A 96 -8.87 -13.08 -10.18
C LEU A 96 -8.81 -14.49 -10.78
N VAL A 97 -8.15 -15.41 -10.07
CA VAL A 97 -8.06 -16.84 -10.45
C VAL A 97 -9.12 -17.66 -9.74
N ALA A 98 -9.32 -17.42 -8.46
CA ALA A 98 -10.30 -18.14 -7.66
C ALA A 98 -10.96 -17.22 -6.63
N LEU A 99 -12.27 -17.39 -6.45
CA LEU A 99 -13.05 -16.80 -5.37
C LEU A 99 -13.62 -17.95 -4.54
N ASN A 100 -13.16 -18.08 -3.31
CA ASN A 100 -13.43 -19.22 -2.43
C ASN A 100 -14.65 -19.01 -1.52
N VAL A 101 -15.29 -17.84 -1.60
CA VAL A 101 -16.42 -17.48 -0.74
C VAL A 101 -17.62 -17.00 -1.56
N ARG A 102 -18.80 -17.08 -0.96
CA ARG A 102 -20.06 -16.58 -1.51
C ARG A 102 -20.64 -15.47 -0.62
N GLU A 103 -21.49 -14.63 -1.18
CA GLU A 103 -22.25 -13.66 -0.37
C GLU A 103 -23.14 -14.39 0.65
N GLY A 104 -23.17 -13.89 1.89
CA GLY A 104 -23.85 -14.52 3.02
C GLY A 104 -23.05 -15.64 3.71
N GLN A 105 -21.90 -16.07 3.16
CA GLN A 105 -21.07 -17.10 3.78
C GLN A 105 -20.36 -16.56 5.02
N ARG A 106 -20.33 -17.36 6.09
CA ARG A 106 -19.53 -17.09 7.29
C ARG A 106 -18.08 -17.52 7.03
N VAL A 107 -17.14 -16.65 7.36
CA VAL A 107 -15.70 -16.86 7.22
C VAL A 107 -15.00 -16.74 8.56
N GLU A 108 -13.93 -17.49 8.75
CA GLU A 108 -13.04 -17.38 9.91
C GLU A 108 -11.88 -16.40 9.63
N ALA A 109 -11.20 -15.95 10.69
CA ALA A 109 -10.00 -15.13 10.53
C ALA A 109 -8.87 -15.96 9.87
N GLY A 110 -8.20 -15.38 8.87
CA GLY A 110 -7.13 -16.01 8.09
C GLY A 110 -7.60 -16.90 6.93
N GLU A 111 -8.90 -17.14 6.80
CA GLU A 111 -9.48 -17.93 5.71
C GLU A 111 -9.22 -17.26 4.35
N VAL A 112 -8.84 -18.06 3.34
CA VAL A 112 -8.59 -17.56 1.99
C VAL A 112 -9.92 -17.22 1.32
N VAL A 113 -10.09 -15.95 1.00
CA VAL A 113 -11.30 -15.40 0.39
C VAL A 113 -11.18 -15.42 -1.12
N ALA A 114 -10.05 -14.96 -1.64
CA ALA A 114 -9.78 -14.86 -3.07
C ALA A 114 -8.29 -15.05 -3.37
N ARG A 115 -7.98 -15.52 -4.58
CA ARG A 115 -6.62 -15.66 -5.09
C ARG A 115 -6.51 -14.98 -6.45
N LEU A 116 -5.51 -14.12 -6.58
CA LEU A 116 -5.12 -13.48 -7.83
C LEU A 116 -4.02 -14.30 -8.53
N ASP A 117 -3.83 -14.09 -9.83
CA ASP A 117 -2.81 -14.78 -10.64
C ASP A 117 -1.39 -14.36 -10.21
N PRO A 118 -0.58 -15.27 -9.64
CA PRO A 118 0.76 -14.94 -9.15
C PRO A 118 1.83 -14.94 -10.24
N THR A 119 1.53 -15.47 -11.43
CA THR A 119 2.52 -15.83 -12.47
C THR A 119 3.48 -14.69 -12.80
N ARG A 120 2.95 -13.47 -13.00
CA ARG A 120 3.77 -12.30 -13.32
C ARG A 120 4.65 -11.85 -12.15
N SER A 121 4.11 -11.85 -10.94
CA SER A 121 4.85 -11.41 -9.75
C SER A 121 5.91 -12.43 -9.33
N GLU A 122 5.61 -13.73 -9.43
CA GLU A 122 6.58 -14.81 -9.23
C GLU A 122 7.71 -14.73 -10.26
N SER A 123 7.40 -14.48 -11.53
CA SER A 123 8.41 -14.27 -12.57
C SER A 123 9.33 -13.09 -12.26
N ASN A 124 8.76 -11.96 -11.78
CA ASN A 124 9.54 -10.80 -11.36
C ASN A 124 10.42 -11.09 -10.13
N VAL A 125 9.94 -11.88 -9.17
CA VAL A 125 10.77 -12.33 -8.03
C VAL A 125 11.90 -13.21 -8.54
N GLY A 126 11.62 -14.18 -9.42
CA GLY A 126 12.63 -15.06 -10.00
C GLY A 126 13.72 -14.30 -10.76
N GLU A 127 13.35 -13.30 -11.56
CA GLU A 127 14.31 -12.41 -12.23
C GLU A 127 15.20 -11.67 -11.22
N SER A 128 14.61 -11.07 -10.19
CA SER A 128 15.37 -10.37 -9.15
C SER A 128 16.29 -11.29 -8.39
N VAL A 129 15.84 -12.51 -8.03
CA VAL A 129 16.64 -13.52 -7.35
C VAL A 129 17.82 -13.96 -8.22
N ALA A 130 17.61 -14.19 -9.51
CA ALA A 130 18.70 -14.55 -10.43
C ALA A 130 19.75 -13.44 -10.52
N ARG A 131 19.33 -12.18 -10.63
CA ARG A 131 20.25 -11.02 -10.62
C ARG A 131 20.97 -10.88 -9.28
N TYR A 132 20.27 -11.09 -8.17
CA TYR A 132 20.86 -11.03 -6.83
C TYR A 132 21.93 -12.11 -6.66
N GLN A 133 21.66 -13.34 -7.08
CA GLN A 133 22.64 -14.42 -7.05
C GLN A 133 23.87 -14.10 -7.92
N ALA A 134 23.68 -13.54 -9.11
CA ALA A 134 24.79 -13.10 -9.96
C ALA A 134 25.65 -12.02 -9.26
N ALA A 135 25.03 -10.99 -8.69
CA ALA A 135 25.72 -9.94 -7.95
C ALA A 135 26.43 -10.47 -6.69
N LEU A 136 25.79 -11.39 -5.96
CA LEU A 136 26.36 -12.05 -4.79
C LEU A 136 27.57 -12.91 -5.16
N ALA A 137 27.49 -13.68 -6.24
CA ALA A 137 28.60 -14.50 -6.72
C ALA A 137 29.78 -13.62 -7.19
N ALA A 138 29.51 -12.54 -7.92
CA ALA A 138 30.51 -11.57 -8.33
C ALA A 138 31.18 -10.89 -7.12
N SER A 139 30.40 -10.46 -6.11
CA SER A 139 30.95 -9.86 -4.89
C SER A 139 31.80 -10.83 -4.09
N ALA A 140 31.41 -12.11 -3.98
CA ALA A 140 32.21 -13.13 -3.32
C ALA A 140 33.56 -13.36 -4.05
N ARG A 141 33.53 -13.45 -5.38
CA ARG A 141 34.74 -13.52 -6.21
C ARG A 141 35.64 -12.31 -6.00
N LEU A 142 35.08 -11.11 -6.15
CA LEU A 142 35.84 -9.86 -6.07
C LEU A 142 36.38 -9.62 -4.66
N SER A 143 35.67 -10.02 -3.62
CA SER A 143 36.16 -10.00 -2.24
C SER A 143 37.38 -10.91 -2.07
N ALA A 144 37.36 -12.11 -2.68
CA ALA A 144 38.53 -12.99 -2.69
C ALA A 144 39.71 -12.40 -3.48
N GLU A 145 39.45 -11.70 -4.59
CA GLU A 145 40.50 -11.00 -5.36
C GLU A 145 41.12 -9.83 -4.59
N VAL A 146 40.29 -8.97 -3.97
CA VAL A 146 40.75 -7.79 -3.23
C VAL A 146 41.52 -8.16 -1.96
N ASN A 147 41.09 -9.22 -1.26
CA ASN A 147 41.71 -9.68 -0.02
C ASN A 147 42.82 -10.71 -0.26
N GLU A 148 43.03 -11.14 -1.51
CA GLU A 148 43.98 -12.20 -1.88
C GLU A 148 43.73 -13.53 -1.13
N LEU A 149 42.47 -13.79 -0.79
CA LEU A 149 42.03 -14.97 -0.06
C LEU A 149 41.56 -16.09 -1.03
N PRO A 150 41.50 -17.35 -0.56
CA PRO A 150 40.85 -18.42 -1.31
C PRO A 150 39.38 -18.10 -1.60
N LEU A 151 38.92 -18.51 -2.78
CA LEU A 151 37.55 -18.28 -3.23
C LEU A 151 36.57 -19.15 -2.43
N THR A 152 35.65 -18.50 -1.72
CA THR A 152 34.56 -19.16 -0.97
C THR A 152 33.23 -18.50 -1.27
N PHE A 153 32.23 -19.31 -1.62
CA PHE A 153 30.90 -18.81 -1.95
C PHE A 153 29.92 -18.95 -0.77
N PRO A 154 29.03 -17.95 -0.56
CA PRO A 154 27.95 -18.03 0.41
C PRO A 154 26.96 -19.19 0.15
N PRO A 155 26.28 -19.72 1.19
CA PRO A 155 25.37 -20.87 1.07
C PRO A 155 24.15 -20.60 0.18
N GLU A 156 23.76 -19.35 -0.02
CA GLU A 156 22.64 -18.94 -0.87
C GLU A 156 22.85 -19.34 -2.34
N LEU A 157 24.10 -19.58 -2.75
CA LEU A 157 24.48 -19.95 -4.12
C LEU A 157 24.51 -21.47 -4.36
N LYS A 158 24.21 -22.30 -3.35
CA LYS A 158 24.19 -23.77 -3.49
C LYS A 158 23.25 -24.26 -4.60
N ASN A 159 22.17 -23.53 -4.85
CA ASN A 159 21.17 -23.86 -5.86
C ASN A 159 21.58 -23.45 -7.29
N ALA A 160 22.74 -22.79 -7.47
CA ALA A 160 23.23 -22.28 -8.75
C ALA A 160 24.67 -22.76 -9.07
N PRO A 161 24.90 -24.09 -9.20
CA PRO A 161 26.26 -24.63 -9.38
C PRO A 161 26.93 -24.16 -10.69
N GLN A 162 26.15 -23.92 -11.74
CA GLN A 162 26.68 -23.42 -13.01
C GLN A 162 27.27 -22.00 -12.87
N LEU A 163 26.61 -21.14 -12.10
CA LEU A 163 27.06 -19.77 -11.80
C LEU A 163 28.34 -19.78 -10.97
N VAL A 164 28.39 -20.62 -9.93
CA VAL A 164 29.60 -20.81 -9.11
C VAL A 164 30.77 -21.27 -9.97
N ALA A 165 30.54 -22.22 -10.87
CA ALA A 165 31.59 -22.72 -11.78
C ALA A 165 32.07 -21.63 -12.76
N SER A 166 31.17 -20.80 -13.31
CA SER A 166 31.57 -19.70 -14.19
C SER A 166 32.38 -18.62 -13.46
N GLU A 167 31.97 -18.22 -12.26
CA GLU A 167 32.71 -17.25 -11.45
C GLU A 167 34.08 -17.80 -11.02
N THR A 168 34.16 -19.09 -10.69
CA THR A 168 35.44 -19.75 -10.36
C THR A 168 36.39 -19.73 -11.55
N ARG A 169 35.91 -20.00 -12.77
CA ARG A 169 36.73 -19.90 -13.98
C ARG A 169 37.21 -18.47 -14.22
N LEU A 170 36.33 -17.49 -14.04
CA LEU A 170 36.68 -16.07 -14.20
C LEU A 170 37.73 -15.62 -13.17
N TYR A 171 37.59 -16.03 -11.91
CA TYR A 171 38.56 -15.77 -10.84
C TYR A 171 39.95 -16.27 -11.23
N ASN A 172 40.04 -17.55 -11.64
CA ASN A 172 41.30 -18.17 -12.01
C ASN A 172 41.94 -17.48 -13.22
N LEU A 173 41.13 -17.12 -14.23
CA LEU A 173 41.59 -16.42 -15.43
C LEU A 173 42.14 -15.03 -15.11
N ARG A 174 41.44 -14.23 -14.30
CA ARG A 174 41.91 -12.88 -13.92
C ARG A 174 43.21 -12.96 -13.14
N ARG A 175 43.30 -13.90 -12.20
CA ARG A 175 44.50 -14.12 -11.39
C ARG A 175 45.69 -14.60 -12.24
N SER A 176 45.47 -15.50 -13.19
CA SER A 176 46.53 -15.95 -14.09
C SER A 176 47.00 -14.82 -15.00
N GLN A 177 46.08 -14.05 -15.60
CA GLN A 177 46.42 -12.90 -16.45
C GLN A 177 47.25 -11.84 -15.71
N PHE A 178 46.87 -11.51 -14.47
CA PHE A 178 47.64 -10.59 -13.63
C PHE A 178 49.04 -11.14 -13.32
N THR A 179 49.12 -12.41 -12.93
CA THR A 179 50.39 -13.07 -12.58
C THR A 179 51.31 -13.16 -13.79
N ASP A 180 50.81 -13.55 -14.96
CA ASP A 180 51.57 -13.65 -16.20
C ASP A 180 52.08 -12.28 -16.66
N SER A 181 51.25 -11.25 -16.54
CA SER A 181 51.64 -9.87 -16.89
C SER A 181 52.72 -9.35 -15.96
N LYS A 182 52.60 -9.61 -14.66
CA LYS A 182 53.64 -9.29 -13.67
C LYS A 182 54.93 -10.05 -13.94
N ALA A 183 54.85 -11.35 -14.27
CA ALA A 183 55.99 -12.20 -14.58
C ALA A 183 56.76 -11.67 -15.80
N ARG A 184 56.07 -11.33 -16.90
CA ARG A 184 56.71 -10.75 -18.10
C ARG A 184 57.49 -9.48 -17.80
N VAL A 185 56.95 -8.58 -16.97
CA VAL A 185 57.66 -7.34 -16.58
C VAL A 185 58.84 -7.66 -15.64
N ALA A 186 58.67 -8.62 -14.74
CA ALA A 186 59.74 -9.08 -13.84
C ALA A 186 60.90 -9.73 -14.62
N ASP A 187 60.62 -10.49 -15.67
CA ASP A 187 61.63 -11.10 -16.54
C ASP A 187 62.44 -10.02 -17.27
N SER A 188 61.76 -9.01 -17.82
CA SER A 188 62.41 -7.83 -18.43
C SER A 188 63.29 -7.08 -17.42
N LEU A 189 62.78 -6.87 -16.20
CA LEU A 189 63.54 -6.26 -15.11
C LEU A 189 64.79 -7.08 -14.76
N SER A 190 64.70 -8.42 -14.76
CA SER A 190 65.85 -9.31 -14.53
C SER A 190 66.91 -9.21 -15.63
N ALA A 191 66.50 -9.04 -16.89
CA ALA A 191 67.41 -8.85 -18.02
C ALA A 191 68.14 -7.51 -17.91
N VAL A 192 67.42 -6.42 -17.65
CA VAL A 192 67.98 -5.08 -17.43
C VAL A 192 68.93 -5.07 -16.22
N ASN A 193 68.59 -5.77 -15.14
CA ASN A 193 69.47 -5.88 -13.98
C ASN A 193 70.81 -6.58 -14.29
N ARG A 194 70.77 -7.66 -15.09
CA ARG A 194 71.99 -8.35 -15.54
C ARG A 194 72.85 -7.45 -16.43
N GLU A 195 72.23 -6.74 -17.37
CA GLU A 195 72.93 -5.79 -18.24
C GLU A 195 73.55 -4.65 -17.43
N LEU A 196 72.78 -4.06 -16.50
CA LEU A 196 73.25 -3.02 -15.60
C LEU A 196 74.44 -3.47 -14.75
N GLU A 197 74.45 -4.71 -14.27
CA GLU A 197 75.57 -5.27 -13.50
C GLU A 197 76.85 -5.33 -14.34
N ILE A 198 76.76 -5.82 -15.58
CA ILE A 198 77.89 -5.89 -16.52
C ILE A 198 78.39 -4.49 -16.85
N THR A 199 77.50 -3.58 -17.23
CA THR A 199 77.85 -2.20 -17.61
C THR A 199 78.44 -1.43 -16.43
N ARG A 200 77.93 -1.62 -15.20
CA ARG A 200 78.54 -1.02 -14.00
C ARG A 200 79.97 -1.52 -13.75
N ARG A 201 80.25 -2.81 -13.97
CA ARG A 201 81.63 -3.32 -13.86
C ARG A 201 82.55 -2.69 -14.91
N LEU A 202 82.09 -2.60 -16.15
CA LEU A 202 82.86 -1.97 -17.23
C LEU A 202 83.10 -0.46 -16.98
N ALA A 203 82.10 0.25 -16.47
CA ALA A 203 82.21 1.68 -16.15
C ALA A 203 83.22 1.95 -15.03
N LYS A 204 83.30 1.07 -14.01
CA LYS A 204 84.32 1.17 -12.96
C LYS A 204 85.75 1.05 -13.50
N THR A 205 85.95 0.27 -14.56
CA THR A 205 87.24 0.12 -15.24
C THR A 205 87.44 1.17 -16.35
N GLY A 206 86.50 2.10 -16.53
CA GLY A 206 86.53 3.13 -17.59
C GLY A 206 86.17 2.63 -18.99
N ALA A 207 85.81 1.35 -19.14
CA ALA A 207 85.48 0.71 -20.42
C ALA A 207 84.03 0.94 -20.89
N ALA A 208 83.20 1.59 -20.06
CA ALA A 208 81.84 1.98 -20.43
C ALA A 208 81.49 3.38 -19.87
N SER A 209 80.54 4.05 -20.52
CA SER A 209 80.08 5.39 -20.12
C SER A 209 79.17 5.34 -18.89
N SER A 210 79.39 6.25 -17.93
CA SER A 210 78.49 6.46 -16.78
C SER A 210 77.07 6.87 -17.19
N VAL A 211 76.90 7.46 -18.37
CA VAL A 211 75.57 7.82 -18.90
C VAL A 211 74.74 6.57 -19.20
N GLU A 212 75.37 5.49 -19.66
CA GLU A 212 74.69 4.24 -19.97
C GLU A 212 74.21 3.53 -18.69
N VAL A 213 75.02 3.58 -17.63
CA VAL A 213 74.61 3.12 -16.29
C VAL A 213 73.37 3.88 -15.82
N LEU A 214 73.37 5.21 -15.95
CA LEU A 214 72.22 6.03 -15.54
C LEU A 214 70.96 5.74 -16.39
N ARG A 215 71.14 5.48 -17.70
CA ARG A 215 70.04 5.08 -18.59
C ARG A 215 69.40 3.77 -18.14
N LEU A 216 70.23 2.75 -17.87
CA LEU A 216 69.77 1.44 -17.40
C LEU A 216 69.15 1.50 -16.00
N GLU A 217 69.68 2.33 -15.09
CA GLU A 217 69.07 2.57 -13.78
C GLU A 217 67.68 3.19 -13.89
N ARG A 218 67.49 4.17 -14.78
CA ARG A 218 66.18 4.76 -15.06
C ARG A 218 65.21 3.70 -15.59
N GLN A 219 65.64 2.93 -16.60
CA GLN A 219 64.83 1.85 -17.18
C GLN A 219 64.42 0.81 -16.13
N ARG A 220 65.32 0.44 -15.21
CA ARG A 220 65.02 -0.43 -14.07
C ARG A 220 63.94 0.19 -13.17
N SER A 221 64.09 1.47 -12.80
CA SER A 221 63.10 2.17 -11.97
C SER A 221 61.74 2.26 -12.66
N ASP A 222 61.70 2.52 -13.97
CA ASP A 222 60.47 2.57 -14.77
C ASP A 222 59.75 1.21 -14.78
N LEU A 223 60.50 0.10 -14.95
CA LEU A 223 59.94 -1.25 -14.89
C LEU A 223 59.42 -1.61 -13.49
N GLN A 224 60.11 -1.19 -12.43
CA GLN A 224 59.65 -1.37 -11.05
C GLN A 224 58.34 -0.61 -10.79
N LEU A 225 58.28 0.65 -11.23
CA LEU A 225 57.05 1.44 -11.18
C LEU A 225 55.93 0.76 -11.98
N LYS A 226 56.24 0.15 -13.12
CA LYS A 226 55.24 -0.55 -13.92
C LYS A 226 54.64 -1.76 -13.19
N ILE A 227 55.44 -2.51 -12.44
CA ILE A 227 54.93 -3.63 -11.62
C ILE A 227 53.98 -3.12 -10.53
N LEU A 228 54.34 -2.01 -9.87
CA LEU A 228 53.49 -1.38 -8.85
C LEU A 228 52.17 -0.87 -9.45
N ASP A 229 52.25 -0.20 -10.60
CA ASP A 229 51.11 0.31 -11.36
C ASP A 229 50.15 -0.82 -11.75
N LEU A 230 50.66 -1.93 -12.30
CA LEU A 230 49.84 -3.10 -12.63
C LEU A 230 49.08 -3.65 -11.42
N ARG A 231 49.73 -3.75 -10.25
CA ARG A 231 49.07 -4.22 -9.01
C ARG A 231 48.03 -3.22 -8.53
N SER A 232 48.37 -1.93 -8.52
CA SER A 232 47.46 -0.87 -8.09
C SER A 232 46.20 -0.86 -8.97
N GLN A 233 46.36 -0.87 -10.29
CA GLN A 233 45.24 -0.91 -11.24
C GLN A 233 44.36 -2.14 -11.03
N TYR A 234 44.96 -3.34 -10.89
CA TYR A 234 44.21 -4.56 -10.63
C TYR A 234 43.36 -4.46 -9.35
N LEU A 235 43.93 -3.97 -8.25
CA LEU A 235 43.23 -3.84 -6.97
C LEU A 235 42.18 -2.72 -6.97
N VAL A 236 42.45 -1.59 -7.63
CA VAL A 236 41.49 -0.48 -7.76
C VAL A 236 40.28 -0.95 -8.56
N GLN A 237 40.49 -1.58 -9.71
CA GLN A 237 39.41 -2.15 -10.53
C GLN A 237 38.60 -3.18 -9.76
N ALA A 238 39.28 -4.12 -9.07
CA ALA A 238 38.59 -5.13 -8.27
C ALA A 238 37.77 -4.51 -7.12
N ARG A 239 38.25 -3.45 -6.47
CA ARG A 239 37.53 -2.73 -5.40
C ARG A 239 36.33 -1.95 -5.93
N GLU A 240 36.47 -1.27 -7.06
CA GLU A 240 35.36 -0.55 -7.69
C GLU A 240 34.25 -1.51 -8.13
N GLU A 241 34.63 -2.61 -8.80
CA GLU A 241 33.69 -3.67 -9.17
C GLU A 241 33.03 -4.28 -7.92
N LEU A 242 33.79 -4.51 -6.84
CA LEU A 242 33.25 -5.05 -5.58
C LEU A 242 32.24 -4.10 -4.95
N ALA A 243 32.55 -2.80 -4.88
CA ALA A 243 31.63 -1.79 -4.35
C ALA A 243 30.33 -1.74 -5.17
N LYS A 244 30.42 -1.84 -6.50
CA LYS A 244 29.25 -1.92 -7.37
C LYS A 244 28.44 -3.20 -7.15
N ALA A 245 29.09 -4.37 -7.16
CA ALA A 245 28.42 -5.66 -7.00
C ALA A 245 27.74 -5.81 -5.63
N THR A 246 28.39 -5.31 -4.56
CA THR A 246 27.81 -5.30 -3.21
C THR A 246 26.62 -4.35 -3.10
N ALA A 247 26.71 -3.15 -3.68
CA ALA A 247 25.59 -2.21 -3.72
C ALA A 247 24.40 -2.76 -4.53
N GLU A 248 24.66 -3.39 -5.68
CA GLU A 248 23.64 -4.07 -6.48
C GLU A 248 22.99 -5.23 -5.71
N ALA A 249 23.77 -6.05 -5.02
CA ALA A 249 23.24 -7.14 -4.19
C ALA A 249 22.36 -6.62 -3.04
N ALA A 250 22.78 -5.56 -2.35
CA ALA A 250 22.00 -4.96 -1.27
C ALA A 250 20.67 -4.35 -1.78
N SER A 251 20.73 -3.62 -2.89
CA SER A 251 19.53 -3.07 -3.56
C SER A 251 18.56 -4.17 -3.99
N LEU A 252 19.06 -5.24 -4.63
CA LEU A 252 18.24 -6.34 -5.09
C LEU A 252 17.62 -7.12 -3.93
N ALA A 253 18.31 -7.26 -2.80
CA ALA A 253 17.75 -7.89 -1.60
C ALA A 253 16.48 -7.16 -1.13
N GLU A 254 16.50 -5.82 -1.09
CA GLU A 254 15.33 -5.01 -0.74
C GLU A 254 14.20 -5.11 -1.78
N ILE A 255 14.54 -5.13 -3.06
CA ILE A 255 13.56 -5.32 -4.14
C ILE A 255 12.92 -6.70 -4.05
N ILE A 256 13.70 -7.75 -3.79
CA ILE A 256 13.19 -9.13 -3.63
C ILE A 256 12.23 -9.18 -2.45
N ARG A 257 12.58 -8.57 -1.31
CA ARG A 257 11.70 -8.48 -0.14
C ARG A 257 10.35 -7.86 -0.51
N GLY A 258 10.37 -6.69 -1.14
CA GLY A 258 9.14 -6.01 -1.59
C GLY A 258 8.32 -6.81 -2.61
N ARG A 259 8.98 -7.41 -3.62
CA ARG A 259 8.31 -8.24 -4.63
C ARG A 259 7.72 -9.52 -4.04
N THR A 260 8.41 -10.14 -3.07
CA THR A 260 7.93 -11.33 -2.34
C THR A 260 6.70 -11.01 -1.49
N ASP A 261 6.69 -9.83 -0.86
CA ASP A 261 5.52 -9.35 -0.12
C ASP A 261 4.32 -9.14 -1.06
N SER A 262 4.53 -8.55 -2.23
CA SER A 262 3.49 -8.43 -3.26
C SER A 262 2.95 -9.79 -3.71
N VAL A 263 3.82 -10.82 -3.90
CA VAL A 263 3.38 -12.19 -4.21
C VAL A 263 2.48 -12.73 -3.09
N THR A 264 2.89 -12.55 -1.83
CA THR A 264 2.13 -13.05 -0.67
C THR A 264 0.74 -12.39 -0.58
N ARG A 265 0.65 -11.09 -0.93
CA ARG A 265 -0.62 -10.33 -0.94
C ARG A 265 -1.57 -10.68 -2.10
N MET A 266 -1.14 -11.49 -3.07
CA MET A 266 -2.02 -12.02 -4.12
C MET A 266 -3.01 -13.07 -3.60
N THR A 267 -2.80 -13.56 -2.38
CA THR A 267 -3.81 -14.35 -1.67
C THR A 267 -4.50 -13.47 -0.64
N VAL A 268 -5.75 -13.13 -0.91
CA VAL A 268 -6.58 -12.29 -0.04
C VAL A 268 -7.20 -13.16 1.05
N ARG A 269 -6.95 -12.80 2.31
CA ARG A 269 -7.45 -13.51 3.50
C ARG A 269 -8.36 -12.63 4.33
N SER A 270 -9.33 -13.23 5.01
CA SER A 270 -10.20 -12.49 5.93
C SER A 270 -9.42 -12.06 7.18
N PRO A 271 -9.39 -10.77 7.56
CA PRO A 271 -8.72 -10.32 8.78
C PRO A 271 -9.49 -10.68 10.06
N VAL A 272 -10.81 -10.92 9.94
CA VAL A 272 -11.71 -11.17 11.06
C VAL A 272 -12.67 -12.32 10.76
N LYS A 273 -13.21 -12.94 11.80
CA LYS A 273 -14.35 -13.84 11.68
C LYS A 273 -15.61 -13.00 11.40
N GLY A 274 -16.38 -13.35 10.38
CA GLY A 274 -17.52 -12.52 9.96
C GLY A 274 -18.37 -13.14 8.87
N ILE A 275 -19.26 -12.35 8.28
CA ILE A 275 -20.11 -12.76 7.16
C ILE A 275 -19.77 -11.89 5.95
N VAL A 276 -19.59 -12.52 4.79
CA VAL A 276 -19.33 -11.82 3.53
C VAL A 276 -20.61 -11.12 3.07
N LYS A 277 -20.61 -9.79 3.03
CA LYS A 277 -21.82 -9.02 2.72
C LYS A 277 -22.05 -8.81 1.23
N LYS A 278 -21.03 -8.30 0.51
CA LYS A 278 -21.08 -8.03 -0.94
C LYS A 278 -19.73 -8.29 -1.57
N ILE A 279 -19.72 -8.89 -2.75
CA ILE A 279 -18.52 -9.15 -3.53
C ILE A 279 -18.60 -8.34 -4.83
N LYS A 280 -17.60 -7.50 -5.10
CA LYS A 280 -17.48 -6.75 -6.36
C LYS A 280 -16.22 -7.19 -7.08
N VAL A 281 -16.38 -7.81 -8.24
CA VAL A 281 -15.26 -8.25 -9.10
C VAL A 281 -15.35 -7.50 -10.42
N ASN A 282 -14.26 -6.80 -10.76
CA ASN A 282 -14.18 -6.01 -12.00
C ASN A 282 -13.27 -6.67 -13.06
N THR A 283 -12.85 -7.92 -12.84
CA THR A 283 -11.91 -8.63 -13.73
C THR A 283 -12.63 -9.76 -14.46
N LEU A 284 -12.49 -9.82 -15.79
CA LEU A 284 -12.87 -10.99 -16.58
C LEU A 284 -11.83 -12.10 -16.36
N GLY A 285 -12.15 -13.07 -15.51
CA GLY A 285 -11.38 -14.31 -15.38
C GLY A 285 -11.55 -15.19 -16.62
N ARG A 286 -10.49 -15.91 -17.03
CA ARG A 286 -10.47 -16.80 -18.21
C ARG A 286 -11.32 -18.07 -18.07
N GLY A 287 -12.11 -18.23 -17.02
CA GLY A 287 -12.83 -19.48 -16.77
C GLY A 287 -13.99 -19.32 -15.81
N ASP A 288 -15.05 -18.64 -16.24
CA ASP A 288 -16.39 -19.02 -15.80
C ASP A 288 -17.38 -18.84 -16.95
N THR A 289 -17.40 -19.85 -17.82
CA THR A 289 -18.47 -20.07 -18.80
C THR A 289 -19.21 -21.38 -18.49
N SER A 290 -19.15 -21.85 -17.24
CA SER A 290 -19.51 -23.24 -16.94
C SER A 290 -20.38 -23.42 -15.71
N GLN A 291 -21.30 -22.51 -15.41
CA GLN A 291 -22.40 -22.79 -14.48
C GLN A 291 -23.59 -21.81 -14.61
N ARG A 292 -24.22 -21.79 -15.78
CA ARG A 292 -25.62 -21.34 -15.93
C ARG A 292 -26.35 -22.26 -16.90
N ARG A 293 -26.70 -23.48 -16.45
CA ARG A 293 -27.65 -24.33 -17.18
C ARG A 293 -28.34 -25.39 -16.32
N ILE A 294 -28.87 -25.02 -15.16
CA ILE A 294 -29.79 -25.83 -14.33
C ILE A 294 -30.45 -24.76 -13.43
N ASP A 295 -31.73 -24.39 -13.43
CA ASP A 295 -33.01 -25.04 -13.74
C ASP A 295 -33.99 -23.99 -14.29
N GLY A 296 -34.89 -24.40 -15.16
CA GLY A 296 -35.97 -23.54 -15.65
C GLY A 296 -36.85 -24.21 -16.69
N ASP A 297 -37.15 -25.50 -16.51
CA ASP A 297 -38.26 -26.11 -17.24
C ASP A 297 -38.91 -27.19 -16.38
N ARG A 298 -40.01 -26.83 -15.72
CA ARG A 298 -41.09 -27.74 -15.34
C ARG A 298 -42.31 -26.96 -14.87
N ALA A 299 -43.42 -27.32 -15.50
CA ALA A 299 -44.80 -27.27 -15.03
C ALA A 299 -45.57 -25.94 -15.17
N THR A 300 -46.22 -25.80 -16.31
CA THR A 300 -47.66 -25.54 -16.37
C THR A 300 -48.28 -26.29 -17.54
N GLY A 301 -49.00 -27.35 -17.21
CA GLY A 301 -50.00 -28.04 -18.03
C GLY A 301 -51.22 -28.28 -17.15
#